data_AF-A0A924A537-F1
#
_entry.id   AF-A0A924A537-F1
#
_cell.length_a   1.000
_cell.length_b   1.000
_cell.length_c   1.000
_cell.angle_alpha   90.00
_cell.angle_beta   90.00
_cell.angle_gamma   90.00
#
_symmetry.space_group_name_H-M   'P 1'
#
loop_
_entity.id
_entity.type
_entity.pdbx_description
1 polymer ?
#
loop_
_entity_poly.entity_id
_entity_poly.type
_entity_poly.pdbx_seq_one_letter_code
_entity_poly.pdbx_strand_id
1 'polypeptide(L)'
;MKQFKTAKWFVTSGLLATTLLASVGAQAISDPCALAKVAVPAQVTMSRPEIKEYEYKLKRECDLTTQFRDVRAKLQERFQVGLSNINEYQGIRFLRRSDFEDAKNRNIPIAKKYQLLRSMDALPVAERKSIIWDNWSNGLTQLDASSDKIMRGEKFTVEDLQRVHSGFYTLTKEDEGDESNAPNPGTFKPKSDNDYYWWDFATRQESDAAKAIVTQINDQYRAMGLLEKVNGDYADILRVKRDLVKIVKGKLDLSLPRVDGIYAGDSRVNEAHVHNIINFVNGMFDQALLNQHMVWKGKLMTPAEVAYLAQKFYVGVHPFADGNGRTSRFIQEVFLTTFDMPTGASGDLMENDIIIPFPEYYQRAITMNLQLMDKMDKCIQSYSTNHLKSYDKIKANASVLEYGCRLMQN
;
A
#
# COMPACT_ATOMS: atom_id res chain seq x y z
N MET A 1 78.15 -34.55 -28.83
CA MET A 1 77.84 -33.98 -27.50
C MET A 1 76.63 -33.07 -27.61
N LYS A 2 75.75 -33.16 -26.61
CA LYS A 2 74.58 -32.30 -26.29
C LYS A 2 73.31 -32.48 -27.14
N GLN A 3 72.49 -33.39 -26.60
CA GLN A 3 71.04 -33.48 -26.71
C GLN A 3 70.36 -32.12 -26.41
N PHE A 4 69.29 -31.80 -27.13
CA PHE A 4 68.18 -31.01 -26.57
C PHE A 4 66.84 -31.58 -27.01
N LYS A 5 65.95 -31.60 -26.01
CA LYS A 5 64.74 -32.43 -25.90
C LYS A 5 63.57 -31.82 -26.67
N THR A 6 62.83 -32.69 -27.35
CA THR A 6 61.47 -32.45 -27.84
C THR A 6 60.49 -32.31 -26.67
N ALA A 7 59.79 -31.18 -26.57
CA ALA A 7 58.66 -31.02 -25.66
C ALA A 7 57.36 -31.42 -26.40
N LYS A 8 56.81 -32.58 -26.04
CA LYS A 8 55.44 -32.99 -26.39
C LYS A 8 54.47 -32.20 -25.53
N TRP A 9 53.63 -31.37 -26.14
CA TRP A 9 52.45 -30.81 -25.50
C TRP A 9 51.34 -31.86 -25.51
N PHE A 10 50.96 -32.32 -24.32
CA PHE A 10 49.72 -33.08 -24.10
C PHE A 10 48.56 -32.08 -24.03
N VAL A 11 47.66 -32.12 -25.00
CA VAL A 11 46.34 -31.51 -24.89
C VAL A 11 45.47 -32.51 -24.14
N THR A 12 45.39 -32.37 -22.81
CA THR A 12 44.34 -33.02 -22.01
C THR A 12 43.03 -32.32 -22.28
N SER A 13 42.17 -32.94 -23.07
CA SER A 13 40.74 -32.62 -23.19
C SER A 13 40.07 -32.85 -21.83
N GLY A 14 40.05 -31.82 -21.00
CA GLY A 14 39.18 -31.77 -19.83
C GLY A 14 37.74 -31.66 -20.30
N LEU A 15 36.95 -32.73 -20.12
CA LEU A 15 35.50 -32.63 -20.10
C LEU A 15 35.13 -31.62 -19.00
N LEU A 16 34.84 -30.38 -19.39
CA LEU A 16 34.06 -29.49 -18.55
C LEU A 16 32.65 -30.09 -18.50
N ALA A 17 32.36 -30.83 -17.44
CA ALA A 17 31.00 -31.09 -17.01
C ALA A 17 30.43 -29.74 -16.57
N THR A 18 29.88 -28.97 -17.49
CA THR A 18 28.93 -27.91 -17.19
C THR A 18 27.74 -28.58 -16.52
N THR A 19 27.76 -28.59 -15.18
CA THR A 19 26.56 -28.72 -14.38
C THR A 19 25.65 -27.59 -14.82
N LEU A 20 24.68 -27.91 -15.69
CA LEU A 20 23.45 -27.15 -15.79
C LEU A 20 22.86 -27.15 -14.38
N LEU A 21 23.17 -26.12 -13.60
CA LEU A 21 22.32 -25.69 -12.52
C LEU A 21 20.97 -25.48 -13.19
N ALA A 22 20.06 -26.44 -12.99
CA ALA A 22 18.67 -26.27 -13.35
C ALA A 22 18.27 -24.92 -12.77
N SER A 23 17.99 -23.95 -13.64
CA SER A 23 17.40 -22.68 -13.26
C SER A 23 16.16 -23.05 -12.46
N VAL A 24 16.25 -22.93 -11.13
CA VAL A 24 15.12 -23.14 -10.25
C VAL A 24 14.11 -22.12 -10.75
N GLY A 25 13.08 -22.60 -11.47
CA GLY A 25 12.06 -21.74 -12.02
C GLY A 25 11.54 -20.86 -10.89
N ALA A 26 11.41 -19.57 -11.13
CA ALA A 26 10.86 -18.63 -10.16
C ALA A 26 9.62 -19.28 -9.53
N GLN A 27 9.69 -19.57 -8.22
CA GLN A 27 8.59 -20.21 -7.53
C GLN A 27 7.44 -19.21 -7.55
N ALA A 28 6.33 -19.58 -8.19
CA ALA A 28 5.13 -18.75 -8.13
C ALA A 28 4.68 -18.70 -6.67
N ILE A 29 4.55 -17.51 -6.12
CA ILE A 29 3.95 -17.31 -4.80
C ILE A 29 2.52 -17.87 -4.82
N SER A 30 2.14 -18.55 -3.75
CA SER A 30 0.77 -19.04 -3.63
C SER A 30 -0.22 -17.88 -3.56
N ASP A 31 -1.00 -17.69 -4.62
CA ASP A 31 -2.12 -16.76 -4.62
C ASP A 31 -3.22 -17.22 -3.61
N PRO A 32 -4.19 -16.36 -3.26
CA PRO A 32 -5.26 -16.74 -2.33
C PRO A 32 -6.04 -17.99 -2.75
N CYS A 33 -6.19 -18.24 -4.05
CA CYS A 33 -6.90 -19.41 -4.58
C CYS A 33 -6.12 -20.71 -4.43
N ALA A 34 -4.78 -20.66 -4.53
CA ALA A 34 -3.90 -21.78 -4.27
C ALA A 34 -3.93 -22.12 -2.78
N LEU A 35 -3.77 -21.12 -1.90
CA LEU A 35 -3.82 -21.31 -0.45
C LEU A 35 -5.17 -21.88 0.02
N ALA A 36 -6.28 -21.49 -0.61
CA ALA A 36 -7.61 -22.01 -0.26
C ALA A 36 -7.77 -23.53 -0.47
N LYS A 37 -6.85 -24.16 -1.22
CA LYS A 37 -6.81 -25.61 -1.47
C LYS A 37 -5.82 -26.35 -0.59
N VAL A 38 -4.96 -25.62 0.13
CA VAL A 38 -3.98 -26.20 1.06
C VAL A 38 -4.66 -26.44 2.40
N ALA A 39 -4.31 -27.55 3.05
CA ALA A 39 -4.81 -27.84 4.38
C ALA A 39 -4.10 -26.96 5.42
N VAL A 40 -4.88 -26.38 6.34
CA VAL A 40 -4.34 -25.60 7.45
C VAL A 40 -3.34 -26.46 8.26
N PRO A 41 -2.14 -25.97 8.58
CA PRO A 41 -1.13 -26.79 9.23
C PRO A 41 -1.54 -27.16 10.67
N ALA A 42 -1.24 -28.39 11.09
CA ALA A 42 -1.63 -28.90 12.41
C ALA A 42 -1.00 -28.12 13.59
N GLN A 43 0.10 -27.41 13.35
CA GLN A 43 0.78 -26.59 14.36
C GLN A 43 0.09 -25.26 14.67
N VAL A 44 -0.98 -24.90 13.96
CA VAL A 44 -1.75 -23.68 14.24
C VAL A 44 -2.57 -23.86 15.52
N THR A 45 -2.42 -22.94 16.47
CA THR A 45 -3.08 -23.00 17.79
C THR A 45 -4.46 -22.33 17.84
N MET A 46 -5.03 -22.03 16.68
CA MET A 46 -6.33 -21.34 16.56
C MET A 46 -7.49 -22.27 16.88
N SER A 47 -8.54 -21.71 17.47
CA SER A 47 -9.79 -22.41 17.68
C SER A 47 -10.48 -22.72 16.34
N ARG A 48 -11.36 -23.72 16.34
CA ARG A 48 -12.13 -24.10 15.15
C ARG A 48 -12.94 -22.92 14.56
N PRO A 49 -13.60 -22.05 15.34
CA PRO A 49 -14.24 -20.85 14.81
C PRO A 49 -13.26 -19.89 14.12
N GLU A 50 -12.07 -19.66 14.69
CA GLU A 50 -11.05 -18.79 14.10
C GLU A 50 -10.51 -19.36 12.78
N ILE A 51 -10.30 -20.68 12.70
CA ILE A 51 -9.91 -21.35 11.44
C ILE A 51 -11.00 -21.18 10.38
N LYS A 52 -12.28 -21.37 10.73
CA LYS A 52 -13.38 -21.16 9.79
C LYS A 52 -13.47 -19.71 9.30
N GLU A 53 -13.22 -18.75 10.19
CA GLU A 53 -13.17 -17.33 9.82
C GLU A 53 -12.04 -17.08 8.83
N TYR A 54 -10.84 -17.62 9.08
CA TYR A 54 -9.71 -17.56 8.15
C TYR A 54 -10.04 -18.16 6.78
N GLU A 55 -10.60 -19.38 6.73
CA GLU A 55 -11.00 -20.04 5.49
C GLU A 55 -12.04 -19.22 4.71
N TYR A 56 -13.00 -18.62 5.41
CA TYR A 56 -13.98 -17.72 4.82
C TYR A 56 -13.34 -16.49 4.19
N LYS A 57 -12.41 -15.84 4.90
CA LYS A 57 -11.64 -14.68 4.39
C LYS A 57 -10.85 -15.07 3.14
N LEU A 58 -10.15 -16.21 3.19
CA LEU A 58 -9.32 -16.69 2.09
C LEU A 58 -10.15 -17.00 0.84
N LYS A 59 -11.33 -17.60 1.02
CA LYS A 59 -12.28 -17.80 -0.07
C LYS A 59 -12.69 -16.47 -0.72
N ARG A 60 -13.04 -15.45 0.07
CA ARG A 60 -13.41 -14.13 -0.47
C ARG A 60 -12.27 -13.48 -1.26
N GLU A 61 -11.04 -13.62 -0.78
CA GLU A 61 -9.87 -13.12 -1.51
C GLU A 61 -9.63 -13.88 -2.82
N CYS A 62 -9.86 -15.19 -2.85
CA CYS A 62 -9.82 -15.96 -4.09
C CYS A 62 -10.91 -15.51 -5.09
N ASP A 63 -12.13 -15.29 -4.61
CA ASP A 63 -13.24 -14.80 -5.44
C ASP A 63 -12.88 -13.41 -6.03
N LEU A 64 -12.31 -12.52 -5.21
CA LEU A 64 -11.82 -11.19 -5.65
C LEU A 64 -10.70 -11.31 -6.70
N THR A 65 -9.71 -12.17 -6.46
CA THR A 65 -8.58 -12.42 -7.38
C THR A 65 -9.06 -12.94 -8.73
N THR A 66 -10.03 -13.86 -8.71
CA THR A 66 -10.65 -14.41 -9.93
C THR A 66 -11.37 -13.31 -10.72
N GLN A 67 -12.17 -12.48 -10.04
CA GLN A 67 -12.87 -11.38 -10.68
C GLN A 67 -11.90 -10.34 -11.27
N PHE A 68 -10.83 -10.01 -10.55
CA PHE A 68 -9.80 -9.10 -11.03
C PHE A 68 -9.11 -9.62 -12.30
N ARG A 69 -8.74 -10.90 -12.33
CA ARG A 69 -8.15 -11.55 -13.52
C ARG A 69 -9.09 -11.49 -14.73
N ASP A 70 -10.37 -11.78 -14.53
CA ASP A 70 -11.39 -11.73 -15.57
C ASP A 70 -11.58 -10.31 -16.13
N VAL A 71 -11.71 -9.31 -15.24
CA VAL A 71 -11.81 -7.88 -15.62
C VAL A 71 -10.56 -7.44 -16.40
N ARG A 72 -9.35 -7.77 -15.91
CA ARG A 72 -8.08 -7.44 -16.57
C ARG A 72 -7.99 -8.08 -17.95
N ALA A 73 -8.34 -9.36 -18.08
CA ALA A 73 -8.31 -10.09 -19.34
C ALA A 73 -9.28 -9.48 -20.36
N LYS A 74 -10.54 -9.22 -19.96
CA LYS A 74 -11.55 -8.59 -20.82
C LYS A 74 -11.13 -7.22 -21.34
N LEU A 75 -10.53 -6.38 -20.49
CA LEU A 75 -10.03 -5.06 -20.92
C LEU A 75 -8.88 -5.18 -21.92
N GLN A 76 -7.93 -6.06 -21.63
CA GLN A 76 -6.76 -6.26 -22.49
C GLN A 76 -7.17 -6.83 -23.86
N GLU A 77 -7.99 -7.88 -23.88
CA GLU A 77 -8.41 -8.56 -25.10
C GLU A 77 -9.27 -7.66 -25.99
N ARG A 78 -10.24 -6.93 -25.40
CA ARG A 78 -11.24 -6.17 -26.17
C ARG A 78 -10.78 -4.77 -26.56
N PHE A 79 -9.96 -4.14 -25.72
CA PHE A 79 -9.66 -2.71 -25.84
C PHE A 79 -8.17 -2.38 -25.80
N GLN A 80 -7.29 -3.36 -25.49
CA GLN A 80 -5.85 -3.15 -25.31
C GLN A 80 -5.54 -2.10 -24.25
N VAL A 81 -6.33 -2.11 -23.17
CA VAL A 81 -6.24 -1.14 -22.07
C VAL A 81 -5.96 -1.86 -20.77
N GLY A 82 -4.96 -1.40 -20.02
CA GLY A 82 -4.74 -1.83 -18.64
C GLY A 82 -5.73 -1.20 -17.67
N LEU A 83 -6.10 -1.91 -16.60
CA LEU A 83 -7.04 -1.42 -15.58
C LEU A 83 -6.57 -0.11 -14.91
N SER A 84 -5.25 0.07 -14.77
CA SER A 84 -4.60 1.30 -14.28
C SER A 84 -4.88 2.54 -15.12
N ASN A 85 -5.40 2.40 -16.34
CA ASN A 85 -5.79 3.52 -17.19
C ASN A 85 -7.23 4.00 -16.95
N ILE A 86 -8.02 3.32 -16.11
CA ILE A 86 -9.40 3.71 -15.84
C ILE A 86 -9.47 4.67 -14.65
N ASN A 87 -10.20 5.77 -14.84
CA ASN A 87 -10.36 6.84 -13.87
C ASN A 87 -10.76 6.33 -12.47
N GLU A 88 -11.83 5.55 -12.36
CA GLU A 88 -12.27 5.05 -11.05
C GLU A 88 -11.18 4.21 -10.39
N TYR A 89 -10.63 3.22 -11.09
CA TYR A 89 -9.65 2.30 -10.51
C TYR A 89 -8.42 3.02 -9.99
N GLN A 90 -7.84 3.91 -10.82
CA GLN A 90 -6.65 4.65 -10.42
C GLN A 90 -6.98 5.79 -9.43
N GLY A 91 -8.16 6.39 -9.55
CA GLY A 91 -8.64 7.44 -8.66
C GLY A 91 -8.83 6.94 -7.24
N ILE A 92 -9.57 5.85 -7.04
CA ILE A 92 -9.90 5.36 -5.70
C ILE A 92 -8.75 4.60 -5.03
N ARG A 93 -7.70 4.28 -5.79
CA ARG A 93 -6.41 3.88 -5.24
C ARG A 93 -5.74 5.02 -4.44
N PHE A 94 -6.03 6.28 -4.80
CA PHE A 94 -5.22 7.43 -4.34
C PHE A 94 -5.98 8.60 -3.71
N LEU A 95 -7.16 8.91 -4.22
CA LEU A 95 -8.03 9.98 -3.72
C LEU A 95 -8.99 9.44 -2.68
N ARG A 96 -9.32 10.25 -1.68
CA ARG A 96 -10.48 9.97 -0.82
C ARG A 96 -11.71 9.86 -1.69
N ARG A 97 -12.67 9.01 -1.31
CA ARG A 97 -13.93 8.87 -2.05
C ARG A 97 -14.60 10.23 -2.28
N SER A 98 -14.67 11.06 -1.24
CA SER A 98 -15.21 12.43 -1.32
C SER A 98 -14.49 13.31 -2.35
N ASP A 99 -13.16 13.23 -2.43
CA ASP A 99 -12.37 13.96 -3.43
C ASP A 99 -12.62 13.42 -4.85
N PHE A 100 -12.72 12.10 -5.01
CA PHE A 100 -13.04 11.49 -6.29
C PHE A 100 -14.44 11.88 -6.79
N GLU A 101 -15.45 11.85 -5.91
CA GLU A 101 -16.82 12.24 -6.27
C GLU A 101 -16.93 13.74 -6.59
N ASP A 102 -16.19 14.61 -5.89
CA ASP A 102 -16.10 16.04 -6.28
C ASP A 102 -15.49 16.19 -7.69
N ALA A 103 -14.40 15.47 -7.97
CA ALA A 103 -13.78 15.47 -9.29
C ALA A 103 -14.74 14.99 -10.37
N LYS A 104 -15.48 13.91 -10.09
CA LYS A 104 -16.53 13.37 -10.97
C LYS A 104 -17.63 14.39 -11.24
N ASN A 105 -18.21 14.98 -10.20
CA ASN A 105 -19.33 15.92 -10.30
C ASN A 105 -18.95 17.20 -11.05
N ARG A 106 -17.69 17.64 -10.90
CA ARG A 106 -17.17 18.85 -11.53
C ARG A 106 -16.38 18.59 -12.81
N ASN A 107 -16.30 17.33 -13.24
CA ASN A 107 -15.52 16.88 -14.38
C ASN A 107 -14.04 17.35 -14.34
N ILE A 108 -13.44 17.37 -13.15
CA ILE A 108 -12.03 17.74 -12.93
C ILE A 108 -11.18 16.51 -13.21
N PRO A 109 -10.15 16.55 -14.07
CA PRO A 109 -9.24 15.42 -14.25
C PRO A 109 -8.64 14.96 -12.92
N ILE A 110 -8.61 13.65 -12.69
CA ILE A 110 -8.15 13.05 -11.41
C ILE A 110 -6.75 13.52 -11.03
N ALA A 111 -5.85 13.62 -12.02
CA ALA A 111 -4.48 14.12 -11.83
C ALA A 111 -4.43 15.55 -11.26
N LYS A 112 -5.50 16.35 -11.43
CA LYS A 112 -5.62 17.73 -10.95
C LYS A 112 -6.46 17.88 -9.67
N LYS A 113 -6.91 16.77 -9.06
CA LYS A 113 -7.71 16.83 -7.83
C LYS A 113 -6.85 16.95 -6.58
N TYR A 114 -5.66 16.35 -6.57
CA TYR A 114 -4.77 16.37 -5.41
C TYR A 114 -3.71 17.46 -5.58
N GLN A 115 -3.79 18.53 -4.80
CA GLN A 115 -3.02 19.77 -4.97
C GLN A 115 -2.04 20.02 -3.82
N LEU A 116 -0.91 20.68 -4.12
CA LEU A 116 0.14 21.01 -3.13
C LEU A 116 -0.37 21.95 -2.04
N LEU A 117 -1.12 22.97 -2.44
CA LEU A 117 -1.64 24.00 -1.55
C LEU A 117 -3.16 24.06 -1.69
N ARG A 118 -3.87 24.24 -0.57
CA ARG A 118 -5.33 24.44 -0.57
C ARG A 118 -5.78 25.62 -1.42
N SER A 119 -4.95 26.65 -1.55
CA SER A 119 -5.24 27.80 -2.42
C SER A 119 -5.34 27.42 -3.90
N MET A 120 -4.66 26.35 -4.32
CA MET A 120 -4.73 25.86 -5.71
C MET A 120 -6.09 25.23 -6.03
N ASP A 121 -6.86 24.79 -5.04
CA ASP A 121 -8.22 24.25 -5.25
C ASP A 121 -9.21 25.31 -5.76
N ALA A 122 -8.90 26.60 -5.58
CA ALA A 122 -9.69 27.71 -6.11
C ALA A 122 -9.32 28.08 -7.56
N LEU A 123 -8.17 27.63 -8.07
CA LEU A 123 -7.72 27.96 -9.41
C LEU A 123 -8.58 27.25 -10.49
N PRO A 124 -8.72 27.84 -11.69
CA PRO A 124 -9.26 27.15 -12.85
C PRO A 124 -8.55 25.82 -13.10
N VAL A 125 -9.30 24.80 -13.54
CA VAL A 125 -8.75 23.44 -13.77
C VAL A 125 -7.55 23.47 -14.72
N ALA A 126 -7.55 24.34 -15.72
CA ALA A 126 -6.44 24.49 -16.66
C ALA A 126 -5.12 24.91 -15.97
N GLU A 127 -5.20 25.72 -14.91
CA GLU A 127 -4.05 26.27 -14.18
C GLU A 127 -3.54 25.37 -13.05
N ARG A 128 -4.37 24.44 -12.57
CA ARG A 128 -3.97 23.47 -11.54
C ARG A 128 -2.84 22.56 -12.04
N LYS A 129 -1.88 22.28 -11.16
CA LYS A 129 -0.75 21.38 -11.42
C LYS A 129 -1.07 19.96 -10.97
N SER A 130 -0.51 18.96 -11.64
CA SER A 130 -0.63 17.54 -11.28
C SER A 130 0.55 17.00 -10.46
N ILE A 131 1.43 17.88 -9.96
CA ILE A 131 2.71 17.50 -9.34
C ILE A 131 2.59 16.34 -8.35
N ILE A 132 1.65 16.39 -7.40
CA ILE A 132 1.55 15.30 -6.41
C ILE A 132 1.13 13.98 -7.07
N TRP A 133 0.19 14.06 -8.01
CA TRP A 133 -0.25 12.89 -8.78
C TRP A 133 0.90 12.31 -9.62
N ASP A 134 1.69 13.16 -10.24
CA ASP A 134 2.81 12.75 -11.10
C ASP A 134 3.93 12.12 -10.27
N ASN A 135 4.27 12.73 -9.13
CA ASN A 135 5.20 12.19 -8.15
C ASN A 135 4.74 10.82 -7.63
N TRP A 136 3.44 10.69 -7.34
CA TRP A 136 2.84 9.41 -6.95
C TRP A 136 2.98 8.36 -8.06
N SER A 137 2.58 8.73 -9.29
CA SER A 137 2.65 7.85 -10.45
C SER A 137 4.08 7.40 -10.74
N ASN A 138 5.06 8.30 -10.56
CA ASN A 138 6.46 7.96 -10.69
C ASN A 138 6.93 7.01 -9.58
N GLY A 139 6.57 7.24 -8.32
CA GLY A 139 6.95 6.32 -7.24
C GLY A 139 6.37 4.91 -7.43
N LEU A 140 5.19 4.80 -8.04
CA LEU A 140 4.56 3.51 -8.38
C LEU A 140 5.30 2.72 -9.47
N THR A 141 6.17 3.33 -10.28
CA THR A 141 6.97 2.57 -11.25
C THR A 141 8.00 1.65 -10.58
N GLN A 142 8.22 1.82 -9.28
CA GLN A 142 9.07 0.95 -8.46
C GLN A 142 8.34 -0.31 -7.97
N LEU A 143 7.03 -0.41 -8.16
CA LEU A 143 6.20 -1.49 -7.65
C LEU A 143 6.60 -2.85 -8.24
N ASP A 144 6.71 -2.93 -9.57
CA ASP A 144 7.06 -4.16 -10.28
C ASP A 144 8.44 -4.65 -9.86
N ALA A 145 9.44 -3.76 -9.82
CA ALA A 145 10.80 -4.10 -9.38
C ALA A 145 10.83 -4.61 -7.93
N SER A 146 9.99 -4.06 -7.06
CA SER A 146 9.88 -4.49 -5.64
C SER A 146 9.19 -5.84 -5.52
N SER A 147 8.12 -6.07 -6.30
CA SER A 147 7.43 -7.36 -6.36
C SER A 147 8.34 -8.45 -6.93
N ASP A 148 9.02 -8.17 -8.04
CA ASP A 148 9.99 -9.09 -8.67
C ASP A 148 11.12 -9.48 -7.72
N LYS A 149 11.61 -8.51 -6.93
CA LYS A 149 12.60 -8.75 -5.88
C LYS A 149 12.10 -9.79 -4.87
N ILE A 150 10.88 -9.60 -4.36
CA ILE A 150 10.25 -10.53 -3.41
C ILE A 150 10.02 -11.90 -4.05
N MET A 151 9.57 -11.96 -5.30
CA MET A 151 9.36 -13.21 -6.03
C MET A 151 10.64 -14.02 -6.24
N ARG A 152 11.82 -13.38 -6.18
CA ARG A 152 13.13 -14.05 -6.16
C ARG A 152 13.58 -14.50 -4.78
N GLY A 153 12.75 -14.32 -3.74
CA GLY A 153 13.08 -14.61 -2.35
C GLY A 153 13.98 -13.57 -1.68
N GLU A 154 14.20 -12.42 -2.32
CA GLU A 154 14.95 -11.33 -1.71
C GLU A 154 14.08 -10.57 -0.70
N LYS A 155 14.71 -10.03 0.35
CA LYS A 155 14.02 -9.31 1.42
C LYS A 155 13.69 -7.87 1.03
N PHE A 156 12.50 -7.41 1.39
CA PHE A 156 12.15 -6.00 1.42
C PHE A 156 12.81 -5.35 2.65
N THR A 157 13.50 -4.22 2.51
CA THR A 157 14.28 -3.60 3.60
C THR A 157 13.80 -2.18 3.94
N VAL A 158 14.31 -1.63 5.04
CA VAL A 158 14.03 -0.23 5.41
C VAL A 158 14.56 0.72 4.33
N GLU A 159 15.72 0.42 3.76
CA GLU A 159 16.33 1.21 2.68
C GLU A 159 15.49 1.15 1.41
N ASP A 160 14.88 0.00 1.08
CA ASP A 160 13.92 -0.07 -0.03
C ASP A 160 12.76 0.91 0.20
N LEU A 161 12.24 0.95 1.42
CA LEU A 161 11.13 1.81 1.78
C LEU A 161 11.50 3.30 1.76
N GLN A 162 12.69 3.64 2.25
CA GLN A 162 13.21 5.01 2.20
C GLN A 162 13.41 5.47 0.76
N ARG A 163 13.97 4.61 -0.11
CA ARG A 163 14.13 4.88 -1.54
C ARG A 163 12.78 5.07 -2.23
N VAL A 164 11.80 4.21 -1.94
CA VAL A 164 10.44 4.35 -2.45
C VAL A 164 9.85 5.68 -2.03
N HIS A 165 9.98 6.04 -0.74
CA HIS A 165 9.53 7.31 -0.21
C HIS A 165 10.19 8.47 -0.98
N SER A 166 11.51 8.45 -1.18
CA SER A 166 12.21 9.46 -1.98
C SER A 166 11.73 9.54 -3.42
N GLY A 167 11.38 8.39 -4.02
CA GLY A 167 10.81 8.31 -5.37
C GLY A 167 9.49 9.07 -5.55
N PHE A 168 8.74 9.30 -4.47
CA PHE A 168 7.52 10.12 -4.48
C PHE A 168 7.77 11.64 -4.47
N TYR A 169 9.02 12.11 -4.59
CA TYR A 169 9.37 13.55 -4.57
C TYR A 169 10.38 13.92 -5.68
N THR A 170 10.44 13.15 -6.77
CA THR A 170 11.48 13.30 -7.80
C THR A 170 11.23 14.42 -8.82
N LEU A 171 9.98 14.86 -8.99
CA LEU A 171 9.61 15.86 -10.00
C LEU A 171 9.72 17.30 -9.48
N THR A 172 10.08 17.49 -8.21
CA THR A 172 10.07 18.77 -7.52
C THR A 172 11.47 19.14 -7.04
N LYS A 173 12.23 19.82 -7.91
CA LYS A 173 13.39 20.62 -7.42
C LYS A 173 12.93 21.87 -6.64
N GLU A 174 11.65 22.24 -6.73
CA GLU A 174 11.04 23.41 -6.07
C GLU A 174 10.54 23.11 -4.63
N ASP A 175 10.80 21.90 -4.09
CA ASP A 175 10.48 21.52 -2.69
C ASP A 175 11.50 22.04 -1.66
N GLU A 176 12.19 23.15 -1.96
CA GLU A 176 12.77 23.98 -0.90
C GLU A 176 11.61 24.66 -0.18
N GLY A 177 11.06 23.95 0.80
CA GLY A 177 9.96 24.44 1.64
C GLY A 177 10.28 25.80 2.28
N ASP A 178 9.23 26.54 2.62
CA ASP A 178 9.30 27.62 3.62
C ASP A 178 9.89 27.04 4.92
N GLU A 179 11.04 27.61 5.31
CA GLU A 179 11.97 27.58 6.47
C GLU A 179 11.76 26.62 7.68
N SER A 180 10.75 25.76 7.67
CA SER A 180 10.38 24.81 8.73
C SER A 180 9.92 23.42 8.22
N ASN A 181 9.75 23.23 6.90
CA ASN A 181 9.20 22.00 6.30
C ASN A 181 9.78 21.68 4.90
N ALA A 182 11.08 21.38 4.81
CA ALA A 182 11.51 20.52 3.72
C ALA A 182 11.13 19.07 4.11
N PRO A 183 10.34 18.32 3.31
CA PRO A 183 10.44 16.88 3.42
C PRO A 183 11.93 16.57 3.25
N ASN A 184 12.49 15.70 4.07
CA ASN A 184 13.78 15.09 3.77
C ASN A 184 13.44 13.71 3.19
N PRO A 185 13.11 13.60 1.86
CA PRO A 185 12.59 12.37 1.32
C PRO A 185 13.51 11.19 1.61
N GLY A 186 12.96 10.17 2.26
CA GLY A 186 13.68 8.95 2.62
C GLY A 186 14.29 9.01 4.02
N THR A 187 14.14 10.12 4.74
CA THR A 187 14.67 10.26 6.11
C THR A 187 13.53 10.33 7.12
N PHE A 188 13.59 9.47 8.14
CA PHE A 188 12.63 9.49 9.24
C PHE A 188 12.66 10.81 10.00
N LYS A 189 11.53 11.13 10.65
CA LYS A 189 11.43 12.28 11.55
C LYS A 189 12.54 12.22 12.62
N PRO A 190 13.07 13.37 13.06
CA PRO A 190 14.01 13.42 14.18
C PRO A 190 13.44 12.70 15.41
N LYS A 191 14.29 11.94 16.11
CA LYS A 191 13.92 11.24 17.34
C LYS A 191 13.59 12.27 18.42
N SER A 192 12.31 12.45 18.68
CA SER A 192 11.80 13.32 19.75
C SER A 192 10.74 12.60 20.57
N ASP A 193 10.61 13.00 21.83
CA ASP A 193 9.53 12.59 22.73
C ASP A 193 8.21 13.30 22.43
N ASN A 194 8.21 14.25 21.49
CA ASN A 194 7.05 15.03 21.13
C ASN A 194 6.10 14.21 20.25
N ASP A 195 4.91 13.98 20.79
CA ASP A 195 3.80 13.38 20.06
C ASP A 195 3.40 14.32 18.90
N TYR A 196 3.47 13.83 17.66
CA TYR A 196 3.04 14.59 16.48
C TYR A 196 1.52 14.55 16.37
N TYR A 197 0.90 15.72 16.44
CA TYR A 197 -0.53 15.89 16.23
C TYR A 197 -0.94 15.43 14.82
N TRP A 198 -2.09 14.75 14.72
CA TRP A 198 -2.57 14.20 13.45
C TRP A 198 -3.94 14.73 13.02
N TRP A 199 -4.97 14.60 13.86
CA TRP A 199 -6.35 14.98 13.54
C TRP A 199 -7.17 15.33 14.81
N ASP A 200 -8.02 16.36 14.72
CA ASP A 200 -9.02 16.80 15.69
C ASP A 200 -10.32 15.98 15.67
N PHE A 201 -10.86 15.66 16.83
CA PHE A 201 -12.26 15.26 16.94
C PHE A 201 -13.18 16.48 16.91
N ALA A 202 -14.35 16.35 16.30
CA ALA A 202 -15.36 17.42 16.29
C ALA A 202 -16.03 17.52 17.67
N THR A 203 -16.13 16.42 18.41
CA THR A 203 -16.75 16.36 19.73
C THR A 203 -15.96 15.52 20.73
N ARG A 204 -16.18 15.79 22.03
CA ARG A 204 -15.64 14.96 23.13
C ARG A 204 -16.12 13.51 23.04
N GLN A 205 -17.37 13.30 22.65
CA GLN A 205 -17.95 11.98 22.52
C GLN A 205 -17.22 11.15 21.45
N GLU A 206 -16.87 11.75 20.32
CA GLU A 206 -16.04 11.12 19.29
C GLU A 206 -14.65 10.77 19.83
N SER A 207 -14.01 11.69 20.56
CA SER A 207 -12.71 11.42 21.21
C SER A 207 -12.78 10.22 22.15
N ASP A 208 -13.85 10.10 22.92
CA ASP A 208 -14.03 9.04 23.92
C ASP A 208 -14.24 7.68 23.24
N ALA A 209 -15.04 7.64 22.18
CA ALA A 209 -15.21 6.45 21.36
C ALA A 209 -13.89 6.02 20.69
N ALA A 210 -13.16 6.99 20.12
CA ALA A 210 -11.89 6.73 19.46
C ALA A 210 -10.81 6.23 20.44
N LYS A 211 -10.82 6.66 21.71
CA LYS A 211 -9.86 6.19 22.71
C LYS A 211 -9.95 4.69 22.93
N ALA A 212 -11.15 4.12 23.01
CA ALA A 212 -11.33 2.68 23.15
C ALA A 212 -10.79 1.92 21.94
N ILE A 213 -11.06 2.43 20.73
CA ILE A 213 -10.60 1.83 19.48
C ILE A 213 -9.07 1.90 19.36
N VAL A 214 -8.46 3.04 19.68
CA VAL A 214 -7.00 3.21 19.67
C VAL A 214 -6.32 2.26 20.66
N THR A 215 -6.87 2.08 21.86
CA THR A 215 -6.38 1.07 22.82
C THR A 215 -6.45 -0.33 22.22
N GLN A 216 -7.60 -0.72 21.65
CA GLN A 216 -7.77 -2.03 21.02
C GLN A 216 -6.77 -2.26 19.88
N ILE A 217 -6.51 -1.24 19.05
CA ILE A 217 -5.54 -1.29 17.96
C ILE A 217 -4.13 -1.49 18.51
N ASN A 218 -3.71 -0.72 19.52
CA ASN A 218 -2.39 -0.88 20.14
C ASN A 218 -2.25 -2.26 20.79
N ASP A 219 -3.27 -2.74 21.52
CA ASP A 219 -3.26 -4.07 22.13
C ASP A 219 -3.09 -5.20 21.10
N GLN A 220 -3.75 -5.07 19.95
CA GLN A 220 -3.57 -6.00 18.84
C GLN A 220 -2.11 -6.00 18.35
N TYR A 221 -1.50 -4.82 18.14
CA TYR A 221 -0.12 -4.74 17.70
C TYR A 221 0.90 -5.22 18.74
N ARG A 222 0.64 -5.00 20.04
CA ARG A 222 1.42 -5.59 21.14
C ARG A 222 1.34 -7.11 21.11
N ALA A 223 0.14 -7.67 20.96
CA ALA A 223 -0.06 -9.12 20.89
C ALA A 223 0.62 -9.76 19.67
N MET A 224 0.76 -9.00 18.58
CA MET A 224 1.52 -9.42 17.40
C MET A 224 3.04 -9.21 17.55
N GLY A 225 3.50 -8.55 18.62
CA GLY A 225 4.92 -8.23 18.82
C GLY A 225 5.44 -7.21 17.81
N LEU A 226 4.59 -6.30 17.33
CA LEU A 226 4.97 -5.24 16.40
C LEU A 226 5.40 -3.95 17.13
N LEU A 227 4.93 -3.76 18.36
CA LEU A 227 5.28 -2.58 19.18
C LEU A 227 6.55 -2.81 19.99
N GLU A 228 7.40 -1.79 20.01
CA GLU A 228 8.59 -1.73 20.83
C GLU A 228 8.29 -1.25 22.24
N LYS A 229 9.22 -1.52 23.15
CA LYS A 229 9.17 -0.99 24.51
C LYS A 229 10.16 0.16 24.69
N VAL A 230 9.73 1.22 25.37
CA VAL A 230 10.56 2.34 25.81
C VAL A 230 10.42 2.45 27.32
N ASN A 231 11.54 2.37 28.04
CA ASN A 231 11.56 2.42 29.51
C ASN A 231 10.67 1.37 30.21
N GLY A 232 10.49 0.20 29.58
CA GLY A 232 9.69 -0.91 30.12
C GLY A 232 8.24 -0.94 29.64
N ASP A 233 7.72 0.17 29.12
CA ASP A 233 6.34 0.28 28.60
C ASP A 233 6.30 0.23 27.08
N TYR A 234 5.21 -0.30 26.51
CA TYR A 234 5.04 -0.30 25.06
C TYR A 234 4.87 1.13 24.53
N ALA A 235 5.64 1.46 23.50
CA ALA A 235 5.51 2.70 22.76
C ALA A 235 4.35 2.58 21.75
N ASP A 236 3.16 2.89 22.22
CA ASP A 236 1.95 2.94 21.40
C ASP A 236 2.11 3.84 20.17
N ILE A 237 1.66 3.36 19.01
CA ILE A 237 1.76 4.11 17.75
C ILE A 237 0.69 5.19 17.60
N LEU A 238 -0.42 5.07 18.33
CA LEU A 238 -1.51 6.03 18.33
C LEU A 238 -1.93 6.36 19.76
N ARG A 239 -2.23 7.63 20.00
CA ARG A 239 -2.71 8.13 21.30
C ARG A 239 -3.83 9.13 21.08
N VAL A 240 -4.87 9.04 21.91
CA VAL A 240 -5.91 10.08 21.99
C VAL A 240 -5.54 11.01 23.15
N LYS A 241 -5.40 12.29 22.85
CA LYS A 241 -5.14 13.34 23.83
C LYS A 241 -6.29 14.34 23.83
N ARG A 242 -6.44 15.02 24.96
CA ARG A 242 -7.58 15.89 25.28
C ARG A 242 -7.14 17.29 25.67
N ASP A 243 -8.01 18.26 25.41
CA ASP A 243 -7.88 19.64 25.87
C ASP A 243 -6.56 20.33 25.45
N LEU A 244 -6.14 20.09 24.21
CA LEU A 244 -4.84 20.46 23.65
C LEU A 244 -4.84 21.83 22.99
N VAL A 245 -3.73 22.54 23.14
CA VAL A 245 -3.51 23.77 22.39
C VAL A 245 -3.04 23.41 20.99
N LYS A 246 -3.70 23.95 19.96
CA LYS A 246 -3.29 23.73 18.56
C LYS A 246 -1.90 24.30 18.32
N ILE A 247 -1.04 23.50 17.68
CA ILE A 247 0.24 23.97 17.16
C ILE A 247 0.03 24.31 15.69
N VAL A 248 0.16 25.58 15.33
CA VAL A 248 0.05 26.06 13.94
C VAL A 248 1.44 26.48 13.48
N LYS A 249 1.96 25.82 12.44
CA LYS A 249 3.30 26.07 11.88
C LYS A 249 4.42 26.04 12.95
N GLY A 250 4.41 25.01 13.79
CA GLY A 250 5.42 24.85 14.86
C GLY A 250 5.33 25.85 16.01
N LYS A 251 4.32 26.73 16.03
CA LYS A 251 4.07 27.66 17.13
C LYS A 251 2.80 27.27 17.89
N LEU A 252 2.89 27.28 19.21
CA LEU A 252 1.76 27.09 20.10
C LEU A 252 0.81 28.28 19.96
N ASP A 253 -0.42 28.05 19.50
CA ASP A 253 -1.42 29.11 19.38
C ASP A 253 -2.44 28.99 20.51
N LEU A 254 -2.15 29.70 21.61
CA LEU A 254 -2.99 29.75 22.81
C LEU A 254 -4.35 30.45 22.58
N SER A 255 -4.54 31.11 21.43
CA SER A 255 -5.80 31.78 21.09
C SER A 255 -6.84 30.82 20.48
N LEU A 256 -6.40 29.63 20.05
CA LEU A 256 -7.28 28.64 19.44
C LEU A 256 -7.99 27.79 20.51
N PRO A 257 -9.25 27.37 20.25
CA PRO A 257 -9.98 26.51 21.16
C PRO A 257 -9.24 25.19 21.36
N ARG A 258 -9.34 24.67 22.58
CA ARG A 258 -8.69 23.43 22.96
C ARG A 258 -9.29 22.24 22.21
N VAL A 259 -8.36 21.50 21.64
CA VAL A 259 -8.40 20.26 20.89
C VAL A 259 -8.63 18.95 21.61
N ASP A 260 -9.58 18.10 21.23
CA ASP A 260 -9.34 16.66 21.39
C ASP A 260 -8.81 16.11 20.08
N GLY A 261 -7.81 15.23 20.11
CA GLY A 261 -7.21 14.75 18.87
C GLY A 261 -6.36 13.49 18.99
N ILE A 262 -6.02 12.95 17.84
CA ILE A 262 -5.14 11.79 17.67
C ILE A 262 -3.72 12.27 17.44
N TYR A 263 -2.79 11.58 18.09
CA TYR A 263 -1.37 11.82 17.99
C TYR A 263 -0.67 10.53 17.59
N ALA A 264 0.37 10.68 16.77
CA ALA A 264 1.33 9.62 16.53
C ALA A 264 2.11 9.33 17.82
N GLY A 265 2.60 8.10 17.92
CA GLY A 265 3.39 7.61 19.04
C GLY A 265 4.78 8.24 19.19
N ASP A 266 5.55 7.67 20.10
CA ASP A 266 6.92 8.10 20.39
C ASP A 266 7.85 7.91 19.18
N SER A 267 8.30 9.03 18.59
CA SER A 267 9.08 8.98 17.36
C SER A 267 10.48 8.37 17.53
N ARG A 268 10.98 8.21 18.77
CA ARG A 268 12.28 7.58 19.05
C ARG A 268 12.33 6.12 18.63
N VAL A 269 11.18 5.46 18.54
CA VAL A 269 11.05 4.04 18.13
C VAL A 269 10.46 3.85 16.74
N ASN A 270 10.22 4.91 15.97
CA ASN A 270 9.65 4.81 14.63
C ASN A 270 10.46 3.85 13.73
N GLU A 271 11.79 3.99 13.73
CA GLU A 271 12.69 3.12 12.98
C GLU A 271 12.53 1.65 13.38
N ALA A 272 12.49 1.36 14.68
CA ALA A 272 12.33 0.00 15.18
C ALA A 272 10.94 -0.59 14.85
N HIS A 273 9.87 0.21 14.97
CA HIS A 273 8.54 -0.20 14.50
C HIS A 273 8.52 -0.50 12.98
N VAL A 274 9.20 0.31 12.17
CA VAL A 274 9.31 0.07 10.73
C VAL A 274 10.09 -1.23 10.45
N HIS A 275 11.19 -1.49 11.17
CA HIS A 275 11.88 -2.78 11.10
C HIS A 275 10.96 -3.95 11.47
N ASN A 276 10.16 -3.82 12.54
CA ASN A 276 9.25 -4.88 12.98
C ASN A 276 8.19 -5.20 11.93
N ILE A 277 7.56 -4.19 11.32
CA ILE A 277 6.57 -4.45 10.28
C ILE A 277 7.20 -5.03 9.02
N ILE A 278 8.42 -4.61 8.66
CA ILE A 278 9.16 -5.18 7.53
C ILE A 278 9.54 -6.64 7.80
N ASN A 279 9.97 -6.97 9.02
CA ASN A 279 10.28 -8.34 9.41
C ASN A 279 9.03 -9.23 9.39
N PHE A 280 7.91 -8.71 9.91
CA PHE A 280 6.61 -9.37 9.82
C PHE A 280 6.24 -9.66 8.36
N VAL A 281 6.30 -8.63 7.50
CA VAL A 281 6.03 -8.70 6.07
C VAL A 281 6.90 -9.75 5.36
N ASN A 282 8.21 -9.70 5.57
CA ASN A 282 9.14 -10.65 4.97
C ASN A 282 8.88 -12.08 5.44
N GLY A 283 8.51 -12.28 6.71
CA GLY A 283 8.13 -13.59 7.23
C GLY A 283 6.84 -14.13 6.62
N MET A 284 5.91 -13.26 6.21
CA MET A 284 4.71 -13.66 5.46
C MET A 284 5.06 -14.09 4.03
N PHE A 285 5.92 -13.32 3.34
CA PHE A 285 6.39 -13.68 2.01
C PHE A 285 7.17 -14.99 1.98
N ASP A 286 8.05 -15.24 2.96
CA ASP A 286 8.80 -16.51 3.05
C ASP A 286 7.87 -17.72 3.08
N GLN A 287 6.80 -17.65 3.88
CA GLN A 287 5.81 -18.72 3.98
C GLN A 287 5.05 -18.89 2.66
N ALA A 288 4.62 -17.78 2.05
CA ALA A 288 3.86 -17.81 0.80
C ALA A 288 4.68 -18.34 -0.41
N LEU A 289 5.97 -18.01 -0.48
CA LEU A 289 6.89 -18.53 -1.52
C LEU A 289 7.09 -20.04 -1.39
N LEU A 290 7.03 -20.57 -0.17
CA LEU A 290 7.07 -22.01 0.11
C LEU A 290 5.70 -22.69 -0.07
N ASN A 291 4.70 -22.00 -0.61
CA ASN A 291 3.32 -22.46 -0.73
C ASN A 291 2.69 -22.87 0.62
N GLN A 292 3.02 -22.14 1.68
CA GLN A 292 2.50 -22.36 3.03
C GLN A 292 1.49 -21.28 3.42
N HIS A 293 0.56 -21.63 4.30
CA HIS A 293 -0.27 -20.65 4.97
C HIS A 293 0.60 -19.68 5.77
N MET A 294 0.23 -18.40 5.75
CA MET A 294 0.94 -17.37 6.49
C MET A 294 0.51 -17.37 7.95
N VAL A 295 1.45 -17.73 8.82
CA VAL A 295 1.26 -17.81 10.26
C VAL A 295 2.17 -16.80 10.96
N TRP A 296 1.60 -16.02 11.86
CA TRP A 296 2.35 -15.13 12.74
C TRP A 296 1.90 -15.29 14.19
N LYS A 297 2.84 -15.63 15.09
CA LYS A 297 2.54 -15.84 16.52
C LYS A 297 1.34 -16.76 16.76
N GLY A 298 1.24 -17.83 15.97
CA GLY A 298 0.16 -18.83 16.05
C GLY A 298 -1.17 -18.42 15.39
N LYS A 299 -1.25 -17.24 14.77
CA LYS A 299 -2.43 -16.77 14.03
C LYS A 299 -2.23 -16.88 12.52
N LEU A 300 -3.24 -17.41 11.83
CA LEU A 300 -3.33 -17.42 10.38
C LEU A 300 -3.77 -16.05 9.88
N MET A 301 -3.20 -15.62 8.77
CA MET A 301 -3.57 -14.39 8.07
C MET A 301 -3.65 -14.65 6.57
N THR A 302 -4.64 -14.07 5.92
CA THR A 302 -4.74 -14.12 4.45
C THR A 302 -3.86 -13.05 3.79
N PRO A 303 -3.51 -13.19 2.49
CA PRO A 303 -2.68 -12.21 1.79
C PRO A 303 -3.16 -10.76 1.93
N ALA A 304 -4.45 -10.50 1.74
CA ALA A 304 -4.94 -9.14 1.88
C ALA A 304 -5.01 -8.69 3.35
N GLU A 305 -5.31 -9.58 4.32
CA GLU A 305 -5.20 -9.23 5.75
C GLU A 305 -3.80 -8.72 6.09
N VAL A 306 -2.75 -9.38 5.60
CA VAL A 306 -1.36 -8.94 5.79
C VAL A 306 -1.14 -7.56 5.16
N ALA A 307 -1.57 -7.37 3.91
CA ALA A 307 -1.40 -6.11 3.18
C ALA A 307 -2.06 -4.92 3.90
N TYR A 308 -3.32 -5.07 4.29
CA TYR A 308 -4.07 -4.03 4.98
C TYR A 308 -3.57 -3.78 6.40
N LEU A 309 -3.10 -4.82 7.11
CA LEU A 309 -2.51 -4.65 8.43
C LEU A 309 -1.21 -3.87 8.36
N ALA A 310 -0.34 -4.22 7.40
CA ALA A 310 0.94 -3.53 7.20
C ALA A 310 0.73 -2.05 6.85
N GLN A 311 -0.21 -1.75 5.96
CA GLN A 311 -0.57 -0.38 5.62
C GLN A 311 -1.05 0.40 6.85
N LYS A 312 -2.01 -0.17 7.59
CA LYS A 312 -2.65 0.46 8.76
C LYS A 312 -1.66 0.69 9.90
N PHE A 313 -0.79 -0.29 10.15
CA PHE A 313 0.27 -0.17 11.14
C PHE A 313 1.24 0.93 10.74
N TYR A 314 1.74 0.90 9.51
CA TYR A 314 2.75 1.83 9.03
C TYR A 314 2.26 3.28 9.04
N VAL A 315 1.02 3.51 8.58
CA VAL A 315 0.45 4.87 8.60
C VAL A 315 0.25 5.38 10.03
N GLY A 316 -0.02 4.48 10.98
CA GLY A 316 -0.09 4.79 12.41
C GLY A 316 1.27 5.15 13.02
N VAL A 317 2.34 4.45 12.67
CA VAL A 317 3.73 4.80 13.07
C VAL A 317 4.09 6.19 12.56
N HIS A 318 3.67 6.52 11.33
CA HIS A 318 3.84 7.84 10.73
C HIS A 318 5.31 8.34 10.74
N PRO A 319 6.27 7.54 10.22
CA PRO A 319 7.70 7.75 10.45
C PRO A 319 8.33 8.93 9.70
N PHE A 320 7.72 9.40 8.60
CA PHE A 320 8.25 10.50 7.76
C PHE A 320 7.52 11.82 8.01
N ALA A 321 8.17 12.97 7.75
CA ALA A 321 7.53 14.27 7.92
C ALA A 321 6.29 14.48 7.02
N ASP A 322 6.33 13.94 5.79
CA ASP A 322 5.22 13.87 4.84
C ASP A 322 5.23 12.49 4.14
N GLY A 323 4.21 12.17 3.34
CA GLY A 323 4.24 11.01 2.44
C GLY A 323 4.00 9.65 3.08
N ASN A 324 3.59 9.61 4.36
CA ASN A 324 3.30 8.36 5.07
C ASN A 324 2.13 7.60 4.45
N GLY A 325 1.05 8.30 4.08
CA GLY A 325 -0.10 7.69 3.41
C GLY A 325 0.25 7.13 2.03
N ARG A 326 1.17 7.79 1.31
CA ARG A 326 1.70 7.32 0.03
C ARG A 326 2.52 6.05 0.22
N THR A 327 3.48 6.10 1.13
CA THR A 327 4.42 5.01 1.38
C THR A 327 3.74 3.79 2.00
N SER A 328 2.75 3.99 2.90
CA SER A 328 1.97 2.89 3.48
C SER A 328 1.20 2.12 2.42
N ARG A 329 0.58 2.83 1.47
CA ARG A 329 -0.11 2.22 0.33
C ARG A 329 0.86 1.52 -0.60
N PHE A 330 2.06 2.05 -0.82
CA PHE A 330 3.05 1.29 -1.59
C PHE A 330 3.33 -0.09 -0.97
N ILE A 331 3.52 -0.17 0.36
CA ILE A 331 3.69 -1.47 1.05
C ILE A 331 2.48 -2.38 0.80
N GLN A 332 1.27 -1.84 0.94
CA GLN A 332 0.03 -2.58 0.66
C GLN A 332 0.01 -3.15 -0.77
N GLU A 333 0.37 -2.31 -1.73
CA GLU A 333 0.31 -2.60 -3.15
C GLU A 333 1.38 -3.61 -3.57
N VAL A 334 2.56 -3.58 -2.95
CA VAL A 334 3.60 -4.59 -3.13
C VAL A 334 3.05 -5.96 -2.77
N PHE A 335 2.36 -6.10 -1.63
CA PHE A 335 1.68 -7.35 -1.29
C PHE A 335 0.62 -7.72 -2.32
N LEU A 336 -0.38 -6.87 -2.51
CA LEU A 336 -1.52 -7.20 -3.37
C LEU A 336 -1.08 -7.60 -4.78
N THR A 337 -0.12 -6.86 -5.36
CA THR A 337 0.44 -7.15 -6.69
C THR A 337 1.18 -8.48 -6.72
N THR A 338 1.99 -8.76 -5.70
CA THR A 338 2.74 -10.02 -5.60
C THR A 338 1.79 -11.23 -5.58
N PHE A 339 0.63 -11.10 -4.94
CA PHE A 339 -0.42 -12.13 -4.89
C PHE A 339 -1.44 -12.06 -6.06
N ASP A 340 -1.16 -11.27 -7.11
CA ASP A 340 -2.03 -11.03 -8.28
C ASP A 340 -3.46 -10.57 -7.92
N MET A 341 -3.58 -9.76 -6.87
CA MET A 341 -4.81 -9.14 -6.38
C MET A 341 -4.96 -7.70 -6.93
N PRO A 342 -6.19 -7.15 -7.00
CA PRO A 342 -6.37 -5.76 -7.39
C PRO A 342 -5.76 -4.80 -6.36
N THR A 343 -5.47 -3.57 -6.79
CA THR A 343 -5.04 -2.49 -5.91
C THR A 343 -6.09 -2.24 -4.83
N GLY A 344 -5.68 -1.80 -3.65
CA GLY A 344 -6.62 -1.46 -2.60
C GLY A 344 -7.50 -0.28 -2.98
N ALA A 345 -8.81 -0.38 -2.71
CA ALA A 345 -9.77 0.73 -2.74
C ALA A 345 -9.55 1.69 -1.56
N SER A 346 -8.30 2.16 -1.37
CA SER A 346 -7.89 2.96 -0.22
C SER A 346 -8.71 4.24 -0.08
N GLY A 347 -9.25 4.80 -1.17
CA GLY A 347 -10.12 5.98 -1.16
C GLY A 347 -11.37 5.84 -0.32
N ASP A 348 -11.91 4.63 -0.24
CA ASP A 348 -13.05 4.30 0.60
C ASP A 348 -12.70 4.03 2.06
N LEU A 349 -11.39 3.97 2.37
CA LEU A 349 -10.85 3.65 3.68
C LEU A 349 -10.19 4.86 4.37
N MET A 350 -9.61 5.77 3.57
CA MET A 350 -8.79 6.91 3.99
C MET A 350 -9.35 7.75 5.13
N GLU A 351 -10.65 8.03 5.13
CA GLU A 351 -11.27 8.94 6.11
C GLU A 351 -11.16 8.42 7.54
N ASN A 352 -10.97 7.11 7.72
CA ASN A 352 -10.94 6.47 9.03
C ASN A 352 -9.86 5.39 9.14
N ASP A 353 -8.78 5.50 8.36
CA ASP A 353 -7.71 4.49 8.26
C ASP A 353 -7.14 4.09 9.64
N ILE A 354 -7.30 4.92 10.67
CA ILE A 354 -6.64 4.77 11.98
C ILE A 354 -7.59 4.61 13.17
N ILE A 355 -8.88 4.86 12.97
CA ILE A 355 -9.92 4.80 14.03
C ILE A 355 -11.01 3.77 13.71
N ILE A 356 -10.77 2.87 12.75
CA ILE A 356 -11.58 1.66 12.55
C ILE A 356 -10.81 0.45 13.13
N PRO A 357 -11.42 -0.42 13.95
CA PRO A 357 -10.80 -1.68 14.35
C PRO A 357 -10.37 -2.52 13.16
N PHE A 358 -9.22 -3.21 13.25
CA PHE A 358 -8.65 -3.90 12.09
C PHE A 358 -9.58 -4.92 11.39
N PRO A 359 -10.36 -5.77 12.11
CA PRO A 359 -11.28 -6.70 11.46
C PRO A 359 -12.32 -5.99 10.58
N GLU A 360 -12.87 -4.87 11.05
CA GLU A 360 -13.81 -4.05 10.28
C GLU A 360 -13.11 -3.37 9.09
N TYR A 361 -11.89 -2.87 9.29
CA TYR A 361 -11.08 -2.25 8.25
C TYR A 361 -10.86 -3.22 7.07
N TYR A 362 -10.44 -4.45 7.37
CA TYR A 362 -10.26 -5.52 6.38
C TYR A 362 -11.56 -5.85 5.65
N GLN A 363 -12.67 -6.06 6.39
CA GLN A 363 -13.96 -6.44 5.78
C GLN A 363 -14.48 -5.34 4.85
N ARG A 364 -14.34 -4.08 5.25
CA ARG A 364 -14.67 -2.93 4.40
C ARG A 364 -13.79 -2.92 3.16
N ALA A 365 -12.49 -3.10 3.31
CA ALA A 365 -11.55 -3.07 2.20
C ALA A 365 -11.84 -4.13 1.12
N ILE A 366 -12.06 -5.40 1.52
CA ILE A 366 -12.43 -6.47 0.58
C ILE A 366 -13.77 -6.19 -0.10
N THR A 367 -14.74 -5.66 0.65
CA THR A 367 -16.06 -5.35 0.10
C THR A 367 -15.98 -4.22 -0.94
N MET A 368 -15.22 -3.17 -0.65
CA MET A 368 -15.00 -2.06 -1.60
C MET A 368 -14.22 -2.51 -2.84
N ASN A 369 -13.23 -3.41 -2.68
CA ASN A 369 -12.52 -4.00 -3.82
C ASN A 369 -13.44 -4.83 -4.72
N LEU A 370 -14.32 -5.66 -4.14
CA LEU A 370 -15.30 -6.44 -4.92
C LEU A 370 -16.27 -5.52 -5.67
N GLN A 371 -16.75 -4.47 -5.01
CA GLN A 371 -17.61 -3.46 -5.64
C GLN A 371 -16.88 -2.70 -6.76
N LEU A 372 -15.60 -2.39 -6.57
CA LEU A 372 -14.76 -1.80 -7.61
C LEU A 372 -14.66 -2.74 -8.81
N MET A 373 -14.39 -4.03 -8.60
CA MET A 373 -14.30 -5.01 -9.70
C MET A 373 -15.63 -5.16 -10.45
N ASP A 374 -16.77 -5.18 -9.75
CA ASP A 374 -18.10 -5.16 -10.38
C ASP A 374 -18.32 -3.89 -11.21
N LYS A 375 -17.93 -2.72 -10.69
CA LYS A 375 -18.00 -1.46 -11.41
C LYS A 375 -17.11 -1.45 -12.65
N MET A 376 -15.91 -2.05 -12.57
CA MET A 376 -15.00 -2.17 -13.72
C MET A 376 -15.55 -3.10 -14.79
N ASP A 377 -16.19 -4.22 -14.42
CA ASP A 377 -16.88 -5.08 -15.38
C ASP A 377 -18.04 -4.34 -16.08
N LYS A 378 -18.83 -3.54 -15.34
CA LYS A 378 -19.87 -2.67 -15.93
C LYS A 378 -19.30 -1.60 -16.87
N CYS A 379 -18.12 -1.06 -16.57
CA CYS A 379 -17.43 -0.16 -17.49
C CYS A 379 -17.07 -0.87 -18.81
N ILE A 380 -16.53 -2.10 -18.76
CA ILE A 380 -16.23 -2.94 -19.94
C ILE A 380 -17.48 -3.20 -20.79
N GLN A 381 -18.61 -3.50 -20.14
CA GLN A 381 -19.88 -3.70 -20.82
C GLN A 381 -20.34 -2.40 -21.52
N SER A 382 -20.23 -1.26 -20.83
CA SER A 382 -20.57 0.05 -21.38
C SER A 382 -19.71 0.42 -22.60
N TYR A 383 -18.41 0.12 -22.55
CA TYR A 383 -17.51 0.27 -23.70
C TYR A 383 -17.96 -0.56 -24.91
N SER A 384 -18.40 -1.79 -24.65
CA SER A 384 -18.86 -2.72 -25.67
C SER A 384 -20.15 -2.24 -26.35
N THR A 385 -21.12 -1.76 -25.56
CA THR A 385 -22.41 -1.22 -26.05
C THR A 385 -22.22 0.04 -26.90
N ASN A 386 -21.24 0.89 -26.56
CA ASN A 386 -20.91 2.09 -27.33
C ASN A 386 -20.02 1.80 -28.57
N HIS A 387 -19.82 0.52 -28.93
CA HIS A 387 -19.04 0.08 -30.10
C HIS A 387 -17.58 0.56 -30.14
N LEU A 388 -16.96 0.81 -28.99
CA LEU A 388 -15.59 1.30 -28.88
C LEU A 388 -14.61 0.13 -28.88
N LYS A 389 -14.12 -0.32 -30.05
CA LYS A 389 -13.23 -1.51 -30.17
C LYS A 389 -11.72 -1.24 -30.00
N SER A 390 -11.30 -0.01 -29.75
CA SER A 390 -9.87 0.32 -29.64
C SER A 390 -9.62 1.48 -28.69
N TYR A 391 -8.43 1.52 -28.09
CA TYR A 391 -7.98 2.60 -27.21
C TYR A 391 -8.18 3.99 -27.83
N ASP A 392 -7.76 4.20 -29.08
CA ASP A 392 -7.89 5.52 -29.74
C ASP A 392 -9.34 5.96 -29.88
N LYS A 393 -10.27 5.03 -30.17
CA LYS A 393 -11.69 5.33 -30.26
C LYS A 393 -12.28 5.66 -28.90
N ILE A 394 -11.86 4.94 -27.85
CA ILE A 394 -12.24 5.26 -26.48
C ILE A 394 -11.77 6.67 -26.12
N LYS A 395 -10.50 6.98 -26.36
CA LYS A 395 -9.91 8.28 -26.03
C LYS A 395 -10.63 9.43 -26.75
N ALA A 396 -10.91 9.25 -28.04
CA ALA A 396 -11.64 10.24 -28.85
C ALA A 396 -13.09 10.47 -28.38
N ASN A 397 -13.71 9.47 -27.75
CA ASN A 397 -15.12 9.51 -27.33
C ASN A 397 -15.29 9.45 -25.81
N ALA A 398 -14.28 9.87 -25.04
CA ALA A 398 -14.32 9.77 -23.57
C ALA A 398 -15.53 10.50 -22.95
N SER A 399 -16.08 11.52 -23.62
CA SER A 399 -17.27 12.26 -23.20
C SER A 399 -18.54 11.40 -23.13
N VAL A 400 -18.62 10.30 -23.91
CA VAL A 400 -19.80 9.41 -23.98
C VAL A 400 -19.88 8.45 -22.79
N LEU A 401 -18.79 8.29 -22.04
CA LEU A 401 -18.69 7.37 -20.91
C LEU A 401 -18.95 8.08 -19.58
N GLU A 402 -19.50 7.35 -18.61
CA GLU A 402 -19.53 7.80 -17.22
C GLU A 402 -18.10 8.14 -16.77
N TYR A 403 -17.94 9.26 -16.06
CA TYR A 403 -16.65 9.77 -15.61
C TYR A 403 -15.72 8.70 -15.02
N GLY A 404 -16.25 7.81 -14.17
CA GLY A 404 -15.47 6.74 -13.54
C GLY A 404 -14.98 5.68 -14.53
N CYS A 405 -15.72 5.45 -15.61
CA CYS A 405 -15.32 4.52 -16.65
C CYS A 405 -14.32 5.11 -17.63
N ARG A 406 -14.18 6.44 -17.74
CA ARG A 406 -13.29 7.09 -18.71
C ARG A 406 -11.83 6.69 -18.51
N LEU A 407 -11.08 6.68 -19.61
CA LEU A 407 -9.64 6.57 -19.54
C LEU A 407 -9.04 7.85 -18.96
N MET A 408 -7.96 7.69 -18.19
CA MET A 408 -7.16 8.81 -17.75
C MET A 408 -6.61 9.57 -18.97
N GLN A 409 -6.76 10.88 -18.93
CA GLN A 409 -6.15 11.77 -19.91
C GLN A 409 -4.77 12.14 -19.37
N ASN A 410 -3.72 11.57 -19.98
CA ASN A 410 -2.34 11.97 -19.74
C ASN A 410 -2.05 13.33 -20.37
#